data_AF-A0A520ACV2-F1
#
_entry.id   AF-A0A520ACV2-F1
#
_cell.length_a   1.000
_cell.length_b   1.000
_cell.length_c   1.000
_cell.angle_alpha   90.00
_cell.angle_beta   90.00
_cell.angle_gamma   90.00
#
_symmetry.space_group_name_H-M   'P 1'
#
loop_
_entity.id
_entity.type
_entity.pdbx_description
1 polymer ?
#
loop_
_entity_poly.entity_id
_entity_poly.type
_entity_poly.pdbx_seq_one_letter_code
_entity_poly.pdbx_strand_id
1 'polypeptide(L)'
;KYHLGTSTDREFDGHKVHMSLVANPSHLEAADPVVLGKTRAIQTLNNDLKDHVASLPVLIHGDAAFAGQGIVWECLGFSGIRGYNTGGCVHFIINNQVGFTTSPQFARSSPYPSDVAKGVQAPVFHVNGDDPEAVTFATKMAMEFRQKFHRDIVIDMWCYRRFGHNEGDEPSFTQPLMYDIIRKHPGVSSVYGDRLIKEGVIDQPWIDENVKQFTLRLEGEFEAGSSYKPNKADWFGGRWTGLSAPTDGASARRNVETGLSTKLFDSLGRTLTTIPDSVKIHKTLNRVIDAKREMFKSGKGFDWATGEALAFGGLLSEGYGVRLSGQDSGRGTFSQRHAVWVDQTDEHKYVPLQEIEHGRFEVLDSPLSEYGVLGFEYGYALADPKTLVLWEAQFGDFVNGAQIMIDQFITSGESKWL
;
A
#
# COMPACT_ATOMS: atom_id res chain seq x y z
N LYS A 1 8.62 -18.33 -6.76
CA LYS A 1 8.64 -17.79 -8.15
C LYS A 1 7.64 -16.66 -8.35
N TYR A 2 6.36 -16.83 -7.99
CA TYR A 2 5.26 -15.90 -8.24
C TYR A 2 4.99 -14.88 -7.12
N HIS A 3 5.95 -14.66 -6.22
CA HIS A 3 5.84 -13.77 -5.04
C HIS A 3 6.93 -12.69 -5.00
N LEU A 4 7.81 -12.67 -5.99
CA LEU A 4 8.94 -11.75 -6.00
C LEU A 4 8.45 -10.38 -6.46
N GLY A 5 8.77 -9.35 -5.69
CA GLY A 5 8.66 -7.98 -6.13
C GLY A 5 9.65 -7.68 -7.25
N THR A 6 9.41 -6.60 -7.97
CA THR A 6 10.35 -6.09 -8.97
C THR A 6 10.29 -4.57 -9.02
N SER A 7 11.37 -3.94 -9.42
CA SER A 7 11.45 -2.50 -9.59
C SER A 7 12.26 -2.20 -10.84
N THR A 8 11.72 -1.36 -11.72
CA THR A 8 12.36 -1.04 -13.00
C THR A 8 11.87 0.30 -13.53
N ASP A 9 12.76 1.05 -14.15
CA ASP A 9 12.38 2.23 -14.92
C ASP A 9 12.07 1.82 -16.37
N ARG A 10 10.94 2.28 -16.87
CA ARG A 10 10.54 2.11 -18.27
C ARG A 10 10.32 3.47 -18.90
N GLU A 11 10.62 3.58 -20.19
CA GLU A 11 10.36 4.78 -20.96
C GLU A 11 9.13 4.56 -21.84
N PHE A 12 8.16 5.47 -21.74
CA PHE A 12 6.94 5.49 -22.55
C PHE A 12 6.79 6.89 -23.13
N ASP A 13 6.77 7.02 -24.45
CA ASP A 13 6.62 8.31 -25.14
C ASP A 13 7.58 9.41 -24.65
N GLY A 14 8.82 9.04 -24.30
CA GLY A 14 9.84 9.95 -23.75
C GLY A 14 9.71 10.24 -22.26
N HIS A 15 8.70 9.68 -21.57
CA HIS A 15 8.52 9.78 -20.13
C HIS A 15 9.10 8.55 -19.43
N LYS A 16 10.01 8.78 -18.47
CA LYS A 16 10.49 7.72 -17.59
C LYS A 16 9.48 7.49 -16.47
N VAL A 17 8.96 6.26 -16.39
CA VAL A 17 8.02 5.80 -15.38
C VAL A 17 8.70 4.73 -14.55
N HIS A 18 8.77 4.97 -13.25
CA HIS A 18 9.23 3.97 -12.30
C HIS A 18 8.10 2.98 -12.00
N MET A 19 8.31 1.71 -12.33
CA MET A 19 7.37 0.63 -12.03
C MET A 19 7.88 -0.17 -10.83
N SER A 20 7.04 -0.34 -9.81
CA SER A 20 7.37 -1.10 -8.59
C SER A 20 6.25 -2.09 -8.28
N LEU A 21 6.54 -3.39 -8.39
CA LEU A 21 5.69 -4.48 -7.94
C LEU A 21 6.09 -4.88 -6.52
N VAL A 22 5.12 -4.88 -5.60
CA VAL A 22 5.32 -5.29 -4.20
C VAL A 22 5.36 -6.82 -4.12
N ALA A 23 6.28 -7.35 -3.31
CA ALA A 23 6.32 -8.77 -3.00
C ALA A 23 5.14 -9.15 -2.10
N ASN A 24 4.54 -10.32 -2.31
CA ASN A 24 3.33 -10.72 -1.62
C ASN A 24 3.37 -12.19 -1.16
N PRO A 25 2.68 -12.54 -0.08
CA PRO A 25 2.46 -13.94 0.30
C PRO A 25 1.32 -14.55 -0.53
N SER A 26 1.08 -15.85 -0.33
CA SER A 26 -0.08 -16.54 -0.92
C SER A 26 -1.43 -16.09 -0.35
N HIS A 27 -1.44 -15.37 0.77
CA HIS A 27 -2.68 -14.84 1.37
C HIS A 27 -3.19 -13.73 0.46
N LEU A 28 -4.19 -14.05 -0.35
CA LEU A 28 -4.70 -13.15 -1.40
C LEU A 28 -5.18 -11.83 -0.80
N GLU A 29 -5.00 -10.75 -1.56
CA GLU A 29 -5.36 -9.37 -1.19
C GLU A 29 -4.58 -8.79 0.02
N ALA A 30 -3.75 -9.58 0.72
CA ALA A 30 -2.96 -9.10 1.86
C ALA A 30 -1.91 -8.04 1.49
N ALA A 31 -1.52 -7.97 0.21
CA ALA A 31 -0.58 -6.98 -0.30
C ALA A 31 -1.23 -5.65 -0.67
N ASP A 32 -2.56 -5.59 -0.79
CA ASP A 32 -3.31 -4.39 -1.18
C ASP A 32 -2.97 -3.18 -0.29
N PRO A 33 -3.09 -3.26 1.06
CA PRO A 33 -2.79 -2.11 1.89
C PRO A 33 -1.29 -1.76 1.86
N VAL A 34 -0.41 -2.73 1.61
CA VAL A 34 1.04 -2.50 1.49
C VAL A 34 1.34 -1.63 0.27
N VAL A 35 0.69 -1.89 -0.87
CA VAL A 35 0.80 -1.03 -2.07
C VAL A 35 0.27 0.36 -1.80
N LEU A 36 -0.88 0.49 -1.13
CA LEU A 36 -1.47 1.80 -0.78
C LEU A 36 -0.56 2.60 0.15
N GLY A 37 -0.02 1.97 1.19
CA GLY A 37 0.93 2.58 2.13
C GLY A 37 2.22 3.02 1.46
N LYS A 38 2.81 2.16 0.62
CA LYS A 38 4.01 2.48 -0.17
C LYS A 38 3.75 3.67 -1.10
N THR A 39 2.60 3.69 -1.75
CA THR A 39 2.18 4.80 -2.61
C THR A 39 2.03 6.10 -1.83
N ARG A 40 1.38 6.05 -0.66
CA ARG A 40 1.22 7.22 0.21
C ARG A 40 2.57 7.80 0.63
N ALA A 41 3.52 6.95 1.02
CA ALA A 41 4.86 7.40 1.36
C ALA A 41 5.55 8.08 0.17
N ILE A 42 5.47 7.51 -1.03
CA ILE A 42 6.02 8.12 -2.25
C ILE A 42 5.38 9.51 -2.51
N GLN A 43 4.06 9.64 -2.34
CA GLN A 43 3.39 10.94 -2.46
C GLN A 43 3.86 11.93 -1.41
N THR A 44 4.02 11.51 -0.15
CA THR A 44 4.57 12.37 0.91
C THR A 44 5.96 12.87 0.52
N LEU A 45 6.81 11.96 0.06
CA LEU A 45 8.20 12.24 -0.30
C LEU A 45 8.35 13.17 -1.51
N ASN A 46 7.35 13.16 -2.41
CA ASN A 46 7.28 14.02 -3.59
C ASN A 46 6.45 15.30 -3.36
N ASN A 47 5.96 15.53 -2.13
CA ASN A 47 5.02 16.60 -1.79
C ASN A 47 3.73 16.59 -2.65
N ASP A 48 3.28 15.41 -3.05
CA ASP A 48 2.13 15.15 -3.93
C ASP A 48 0.88 14.69 -3.15
N LEU A 49 0.76 15.10 -1.88
CA LEU A 49 -0.35 14.72 -1.01
C LEU A 49 -1.66 15.47 -1.30
N LYS A 50 -1.58 16.54 -2.11
CA LYS A 50 -2.71 17.39 -2.48
C LYS A 50 -3.23 17.04 -3.86
N ASP A 51 -2.32 16.85 -4.82
CA ASP A 51 -2.65 16.72 -6.23
C ASP A 51 -2.72 15.24 -6.66
N HIS A 52 -1.97 14.35 -6.01
CA HIS A 52 -1.95 12.91 -6.27
C HIS A 52 -1.66 12.54 -7.74
N VAL A 53 -0.84 13.32 -8.43
CA VAL A 53 -0.58 13.18 -9.87
C VAL A 53 0.72 12.44 -10.20
N ALA A 54 1.65 12.35 -9.25
CA ALA A 54 3.00 11.83 -9.49
C ALA A 54 3.12 10.31 -9.30
N SER A 55 2.16 9.68 -8.62
CA SER A 55 2.13 8.23 -8.41
C SER A 55 0.73 7.65 -8.47
N LEU A 56 0.61 6.46 -9.03
CA LEU A 56 -0.65 5.73 -9.21
C LEU A 56 -0.56 4.35 -8.55
N PRO A 57 -1.41 4.05 -7.54
CA PRO A 57 -1.57 2.68 -7.07
C PRO A 57 -2.43 1.89 -8.06
N VAL A 58 -1.99 0.68 -8.37
CA VAL A 58 -2.72 -0.31 -9.18
C VAL A 58 -2.77 -1.61 -8.40
N LEU A 59 -3.97 -2.16 -8.24
CA LEU A 59 -4.21 -3.44 -7.57
C LEU A 59 -4.85 -4.42 -8.55
N ILE A 60 -4.34 -5.65 -8.58
CA ILE A 60 -4.80 -6.70 -9.50
C ILE A 60 -5.34 -7.85 -8.66
N HIS A 61 -6.58 -8.23 -8.94
CA HIS A 61 -7.34 -9.13 -8.08
C HIS A 61 -7.86 -10.35 -8.86
N GLY A 62 -8.11 -11.45 -8.14
CA GLY A 62 -8.97 -12.52 -8.64
C GLY A 62 -10.43 -12.26 -8.25
N ASP A 63 -11.40 -12.68 -9.06
CA ASP A 63 -12.83 -12.43 -8.79
C ASP A 63 -13.31 -12.97 -7.43
N ALA A 64 -12.91 -14.19 -7.09
CA ALA A 64 -13.32 -14.82 -5.83
C ALA A 64 -12.67 -14.14 -4.62
N ALA A 65 -11.41 -13.73 -4.73
CA ALA A 65 -10.68 -13.10 -3.63
C ALA A 65 -11.13 -11.65 -3.40
N PHE A 66 -11.33 -10.88 -4.47
CA PHE A 66 -11.88 -9.53 -4.40
C PHE A 66 -13.24 -9.47 -3.69
N ALA A 67 -14.11 -10.44 -3.98
CA ALA A 67 -15.44 -10.52 -3.38
C ALA A 67 -15.45 -11.11 -1.95
N GLY A 68 -14.43 -11.89 -1.58
CA GLY A 68 -14.45 -12.73 -0.37
C GLY A 68 -13.52 -12.27 0.76
N GLN A 69 -12.44 -11.55 0.46
CA GLN A 69 -11.48 -11.12 1.47
C GLN A 69 -11.86 -9.76 2.08
N GLY A 70 -12.06 -9.72 3.40
CA GLY A 70 -12.47 -8.50 4.11
C GLY A 70 -11.47 -7.34 3.99
N ILE A 71 -10.18 -7.63 3.78
CA ILE A 71 -9.15 -6.61 3.61
C ILE A 71 -9.38 -5.73 2.37
N VAL A 72 -10.06 -6.24 1.34
CA VAL A 72 -10.42 -5.46 0.14
C VAL A 72 -11.36 -4.33 0.52
N TRP A 73 -12.34 -4.61 1.37
CA TRP A 73 -13.25 -3.60 1.91
C TRP A 73 -12.50 -2.57 2.78
N GLU A 74 -11.61 -3.02 3.65
CA GLU A 74 -10.77 -2.12 4.46
C GLU A 74 -9.93 -1.17 3.57
N CYS A 75 -9.33 -1.69 2.50
CA CYS A 75 -8.54 -0.91 1.56
C CYS A 75 -9.37 0.11 0.77
N LEU A 76 -10.52 -0.30 0.23
CA LEU A 76 -11.47 0.62 -0.42
C LEU A 76 -11.88 1.74 0.55
N GLY A 77 -12.09 1.39 1.83
CA GLY A 77 -12.45 2.32 2.89
C GLY A 77 -11.42 3.42 3.13
N PHE A 78 -10.15 3.25 2.74
CA PHE A 78 -9.14 4.30 2.85
C PHE A 78 -9.33 5.46 1.87
N SER A 79 -10.15 5.27 0.82
CA SER A 79 -10.43 6.29 -0.17
C SER A 79 -11.02 7.55 0.48
N GLY A 80 -10.29 8.66 0.39
CA GLY A 80 -10.68 9.94 0.98
C GLY A 80 -10.45 10.10 2.49
N ILE A 81 -9.92 9.09 3.21
CA ILE A 81 -9.57 9.23 4.64
C ILE A 81 -8.24 9.98 4.76
N ARG A 82 -8.21 11.04 5.59
CA ARG A 82 -6.98 11.80 5.88
C ARG A 82 -5.89 10.87 6.41
N GLY A 83 -4.71 10.93 5.80
CA GLY A 83 -3.55 10.12 6.19
C GLY A 83 -3.45 8.76 5.49
N TYR A 84 -4.51 8.35 4.79
CA TYR A 84 -4.60 7.07 4.06
C TYR A 84 -4.94 7.24 2.57
N ASN A 85 -5.58 8.37 2.21
CA ASN A 85 -5.93 8.68 0.84
C ASN A 85 -4.70 8.74 -0.08
N THR A 86 -4.74 7.98 -1.17
CA THR A 86 -3.73 7.93 -2.24
C THR A 86 -4.19 8.61 -3.53
N GLY A 87 -5.34 9.29 -3.51
CA GLY A 87 -5.92 9.98 -4.67
C GLY A 87 -6.54 9.02 -5.68
N GLY A 88 -7.12 7.91 -5.20
CA GLY A 88 -7.79 6.91 -6.03
C GLY A 88 -6.84 5.81 -6.50
N CYS A 89 -7.30 4.57 -6.35
CA CYS A 89 -6.66 3.35 -6.84
C CYS A 89 -7.35 2.80 -8.09
N VAL A 90 -6.56 2.28 -9.04
CA VAL A 90 -7.10 1.50 -10.16
C VAL A 90 -7.12 0.03 -9.77
N HIS A 91 -8.31 -0.54 -9.65
CA HIS A 91 -8.51 -1.96 -9.36
C HIS A 91 -8.79 -2.71 -10.66
N PHE A 92 -8.04 -3.77 -10.93
CA PHE A 92 -8.21 -4.60 -12.11
C PHE A 92 -8.53 -6.02 -11.69
N ILE A 93 -9.79 -6.43 -11.84
CA ILE A 93 -10.24 -7.78 -11.50
C ILE A 93 -10.08 -8.67 -12.73
N ILE A 94 -9.26 -9.71 -12.60
CA ILE A 94 -9.18 -10.81 -13.56
C ILE A 94 -10.32 -11.78 -13.24
N ASN A 95 -11.49 -11.49 -13.79
CA ASN A 95 -12.70 -12.26 -13.56
C ASN A 95 -12.76 -13.45 -14.51
N ASN A 96 -12.03 -14.50 -14.16
CA ASN A 96 -11.99 -15.76 -14.89
C ASN A 96 -13.18 -16.68 -14.57
N GLN A 97 -14.10 -16.19 -13.73
CA GLN A 97 -15.37 -16.83 -13.36
C GLN A 97 -15.20 -18.11 -12.54
N VAL A 98 -14.05 -18.34 -11.87
CA VAL A 98 -13.85 -19.51 -11.00
C VAL A 98 -12.72 -19.30 -9.96
N GLY A 99 -13.07 -19.40 -8.68
CA GLY A 99 -12.09 -19.42 -7.58
C GLY A 99 -11.70 -20.85 -7.22
N PHE A 100 -10.50 -21.30 -7.61
CA PHE A 100 -10.08 -22.70 -7.49
C PHE A 100 -11.07 -23.64 -8.22
N THR A 101 -11.99 -24.27 -7.49
CA THR A 101 -13.10 -25.12 -7.96
C THR A 101 -14.48 -24.55 -7.60
N THR A 102 -14.55 -23.34 -7.06
CA THR A 102 -15.79 -22.69 -6.62
C THR A 102 -16.32 -21.78 -7.71
N SER A 103 -17.52 -22.08 -8.21
CA SER A 103 -18.23 -21.23 -9.19
C SER A 103 -18.77 -19.94 -8.54
N PRO A 104 -18.99 -18.87 -9.34
CA PRO A 104 -19.39 -17.55 -8.86
C PRO A 104 -20.60 -17.53 -7.92
N GLN A 105 -21.63 -18.33 -8.20
CA GLN A 105 -22.86 -18.42 -7.40
C GLN A 105 -22.63 -18.97 -5.99
N PHE A 106 -21.46 -19.56 -5.72
CA PHE A 106 -21.07 -20.05 -4.39
C PHE A 106 -19.97 -19.20 -3.74
N ALA A 107 -19.39 -18.25 -4.48
CA ALA A 107 -18.30 -17.40 -4.00
C ALA A 107 -18.80 -16.05 -3.45
N ARG A 108 -19.99 -15.60 -3.85
CA ARG A 108 -20.53 -14.28 -3.49
C ARG A 108 -22.06 -14.25 -3.54
N SER A 109 -22.65 -13.28 -2.85
CA SER A 109 -24.10 -13.08 -2.74
C SER A 109 -24.66 -11.99 -3.66
N SER A 110 -23.85 -11.49 -4.59
CA SER A 110 -24.23 -10.45 -5.56
C SER A 110 -23.79 -10.83 -6.98
N PRO A 111 -24.36 -10.22 -8.03
CA PRO A 111 -24.06 -10.61 -9.41
C PRO A 111 -22.58 -10.44 -9.79
N TYR A 112 -21.93 -9.37 -9.33
CA TYR A 112 -20.57 -9.01 -9.75
C TYR A 112 -19.57 -9.10 -8.59
N PRO A 113 -18.33 -9.59 -8.81
CA PRO A 113 -17.31 -9.53 -7.77
C PRO A 113 -17.00 -8.09 -7.37
N SER A 114 -17.10 -7.16 -8.32
CA SER A 114 -16.88 -5.72 -8.13
C SER A 114 -17.91 -5.01 -7.24
N ASP A 115 -18.99 -5.68 -6.81
CA ASP A 115 -20.04 -5.04 -6.01
C ASP A 115 -19.55 -4.56 -4.64
N VAL A 116 -18.45 -5.10 -4.13
CA VAL A 116 -17.77 -4.61 -2.91
C VAL A 116 -17.38 -3.12 -3.04
N ALA A 117 -17.02 -2.68 -4.24
CA ALA A 117 -16.61 -1.30 -4.52
C ALA A 117 -17.77 -0.30 -4.46
N LYS A 118 -19.03 -0.76 -4.50
CA LYS A 118 -20.21 0.11 -4.38
C LYS A 118 -20.31 0.78 -3.01
N GLY A 119 -19.75 0.17 -1.95
CA GLY A 119 -19.80 0.76 -0.62
C GLY A 119 -19.00 2.06 -0.49
N VAL A 120 -18.04 2.31 -1.40
CA VAL A 120 -17.34 3.60 -1.53
C VAL A 120 -17.74 4.38 -2.79
N GLN A 121 -18.80 3.95 -3.47
CA GLN A 121 -19.33 4.55 -4.69
C GLN A 121 -18.30 4.65 -5.84
N ALA A 122 -17.34 3.71 -5.90
CA ALA A 122 -16.39 3.65 -7.00
C ALA A 122 -17.12 3.21 -8.29
N PRO A 123 -16.88 3.88 -9.44
CA PRO A 123 -17.38 3.41 -10.73
C PRO A 123 -16.75 2.07 -11.10
N VAL A 124 -17.53 1.28 -11.86
CA VAL A 124 -17.12 -0.03 -12.34
C VAL A 124 -17.31 -0.11 -13.85
N PHE A 125 -16.27 -0.52 -14.57
CA PHE A 125 -16.36 -0.90 -15.98
C PHE A 125 -16.30 -2.42 -16.10
N HIS A 126 -17.38 -3.02 -16.57
CA HIS A 126 -17.38 -4.42 -16.97
C HIS A 126 -16.96 -4.52 -18.43
N VAL A 127 -15.96 -5.33 -18.73
CA VAL A 127 -15.40 -5.43 -20.08
C VAL A 127 -15.09 -6.88 -20.46
N ASN A 128 -15.35 -7.23 -21.72
CA ASN A 128 -15.07 -8.57 -22.25
C ASN A 128 -13.58 -8.70 -22.57
N GLY A 129 -12.90 -9.67 -21.95
CA GLY A 129 -11.49 -9.97 -22.16
C GLY A 129 -11.16 -10.57 -23.53
N ASP A 130 -12.16 -11.07 -24.28
CA ASP A 130 -12.00 -11.47 -25.69
C ASP A 130 -11.97 -10.27 -26.65
N ASP A 131 -12.18 -9.03 -26.15
CA ASP A 131 -12.06 -7.79 -26.92
C ASP A 131 -10.94 -6.90 -26.33
N PRO A 132 -9.68 -7.08 -26.79
CA PRO A 132 -8.54 -6.31 -26.31
C PRO A 132 -8.65 -4.79 -26.54
N GLU A 133 -9.37 -4.36 -27.58
CA GLU A 133 -9.61 -2.94 -27.85
C GLU A 133 -10.54 -2.33 -26.80
N ALA A 134 -11.62 -3.04 -26.45
CA ALA A 134 -12.53 -2.61 -25.39
C ALA A 134 -11.84 -2.58 -24.01
N VAL A 135 -10.99 -3.56 -23.69
CA VAL A 135 -10.19 -3.58 -22.46
C VAL A 135 -9.24 -2.37 -22.41
N THR A 136 -8.60 -2.05 -23.54
CA THR A 136 -7.72 -0.88 -23.66
C THR A 136 -8.52 0.41 -23.47
N PHE A 137 -9.70 0.52 -24.08
CA PHE A 137 -10.58 1.68 -23.92
C PHE A 137 -11.04 1.85 -22.46
N ALA A 138 -11.50 0.78 -21.81
CA ALA A 138 -11.90 0.81 -20.40
C ALA A 138 -10.74 1.24 -19.48
N THR A 139 -9.53 0.76 -19.76
CA THR A 139 -8.32 1.15 -19.03
C THR A 139 -8.01 2.64 -19.19
N LYS A 140 -8.05 3.17 -20.43
CA LYS A 140 -7.84 4.60 -20.69
C LYS A 140 -8.88 5.47 -19.96
N MET A 141 -10.16 5.09 -20.07
CA MET A 141 -11.24 5.78 -19.37
C MET A 141 -11.06 5.73 -17.84
N ALA A 142 -10.58 4.61 -17.30
CA ALA A 142 -10.36 4.47 -15.86
C ALA A 142 -9.22 5.38 -15.38
N MET A 143 -8.14 5.44 -16.16
CA MET A 143 -7.02 6.36 -15.90
C MET A 143 -7.47 7.82 -15.94
N GLU A 144 -8.23 8.23 -16.95
CA GLU A 144 -8.77 9.59 -17.05
C GLU A 144 -9.71 9.93 -15.88
N PHE A 145 -10.59 9.01 -15.49
CA PHE A 145 -11.45 9.19 -14.34
C PHE A 145 -10.64 9.37 -13.06
N ARG A 146 -9.67 8.47 -12.79
CA ARG A 146 -8.83 8.56 -11.59
C ARG A 146 -8.07 9.88 -11.57
N GLN A 147 -7.47 10.31 -12.68
CA GLN A 147 -6.73 11.57 -12.74
C GLN A 147 -7.61 12.81 -12.59
N LYS A 148 -8.88 12.74 -13.01
CA LYS A 148 -9.81 13.87 -12.91
C LYS A 148 -10.48 13.98 -11.54
N PHE A 149 -10.81 12.86 -10.92
CA PHE A 149 -11.65 12.82 -9.72
C PHE A 149 -10.92 12.36 -8.47
N HIS A 150 -9.72 11.79 -8.60
CA HIS A 150 -8.91 11.28 -7.49
C HIS A 150 -9.66 10.28 -6.60
N ARG A 151 -10.40 9.37 -7.25
CA ARG A 151 -11.21 8.33 -6.61
C ARG A 151 -10.90 6.97 -7.22
N ASP A 152 -11.16 5.94 -6.42
CA ASP A 152 -11.00 4.55 -6.82
C ASP A 152 -11.89 4.23 -8.02
N ILE A 153 -11.42 3.34 -8.88
CA ILE A 153 -12.15 2.86 -10.05
C ILE A 153 -11.83 1.40 -10.31
N VAL A 154 -12.86 0.63 -10.68
CA VAL A 154 -12.74 -0.81 -10.89
C VAL A 154 -12.95 -1.16 -12.35
N ILE A 155 -12.06 -1.98 -12.89
CA ILE A 155 -12.23 -2.68 -14.17
C ILE A 155 -12.48 -4.15 -13.85
N ASP A 156 -13.68 -4.63 -14.14
CA ASP A 156 -14.07 -6.03 -14.05
C ASP A 156 -13.91 -6.67 -15.44
N MET A 157 -12.75 -7.28 -15.69
CA MET A 157 -12.44 -7.91 -16.97
C MET A 157 -12.93 -9.37 -16.96
N TRP A 158 -14.01 -9.63 -17.69
CA TRP A 158 -14.59 -10.95 -17.85
C TRP A 158 -13.74 -11.78 -18.80
N CYS A 159 -13.15 -12.85 -18.30
CA CYS A 159 -12.33 -13.76 -19.06
C CYS A 159 -12.62 -15.22 -18.65
N TYR A 160 -11.70 -16.12 -18.96
CA TYR A 160 -11.78 -17.53 -18.56
C TYR A 160 -10.40 -18.06 -18.18
N ARG A 161 -10.36 -19.15 -17.42
CA ARG A 161 -9.12 -19.86 -17.10
C ARG A 161 -8.95 -21.03 -18.07
N ARG A 162 -7.88 -21.00 -18.88
CA ARG A 162 -7.65 -22.01 -19.94
C ARG A 162 -7.43 -23.42 -19.39
N PHE A 163 -6.71 -23.52 -18.27
CA PHE A 163 -6.34 -24.77 -17.60
C PHE A 163 -6.96 -24.84 -16.19
N GLY A 164 -6.64 -25.88 -15.42
CA GLY A 164 -6.98 -25.98 -14.01
C GLY A 164 -6.44 -24.83 -13.15
N HIS A 165 -6.68 -24.86 -11.83
CA HIS A 165 -6.20 -23.76 -10.97
C HIS A 165 -4.68 -23.63 -10.99
N ASN A 166 -4.00 -24.76 -11.12
CA ASN A 166 -2.64 -24.86 -11.62
C ASN A 166 -2.65 -25.76 -12.87
N GLU A 167 -1.55 -25.77 -13.61
CA GLU A 167 -1.46 -26.45 -14.92
C GLU A 167 -1.55 -27.98 -14.83
N GLY A 168 -1.34 -28.56 -13.64
CA GLY A 168 -1.45 -30.00 -13.40
C GLY A 168 -2.82 -30.45 -12.86
N ASP A 169 -3.73 -29.51 -12.60
CA ASP A 169 -5.05 -29.78 -12.03
C ASP A 169 -6.10 -30.06 -13.12
N GLU A 170 -7.03 -31.00 -12.87
CA GLU A 170 -8.10 -31.37 -13.81
C GLU A 170 -9.43 -30.68 -13.43
N PRO A 171 -9.79 -29.58 -14.09
CA PRO A 171 -10.95 -28.78 -13.70
C PRO A 171 -12.28 -29.42 -14.07
N SER A 172 -12.32 -30.35 -15.03
CA SER A 172 -13.57 -31.01 -15.43
C SER A 172 -14.19 -31.87 -14.32
N PHE A 173 -13.45 -32.17 -13.24
CA PHE A 173 -14.02 -32.82 -12.05
C PHE A 173 -15.09 -31.97 -11.36
N THR A 174 -15.05 -30.65 -11.48
CA THR A 174 -16.00 -29.75 -10.80
C THR A 174 -16.67 -28.72 -11.72
N GLN A 175 -16.07 -28.39 -12.87
CA GLN A 175 -16.62 -27.45 -13.87
C GLN A 175 -16.74 -28.07 -15.29
N PRO A 176 -17.34 -29.25 -15.49
CA PRO A 176 -17.30 -29.94 -16.78
C PRO A 176 -17.88 -29.12 -17.94
N LEU A 177 -19.07 -28.52 -17.76
CA LEU A 177 -19.73 -27.77 -18.83
C LEU A 177 -18.98 -26.48 -19.21
N MET A 178 -18.41 -25.79 -18.23
CA MET A 178 -17.60 -24.59 -18.47
C MET A 178 -16.36 -24.95 -19.29
N TYR A 179 -15.66 -26.02 -18.92
CA TYR A 179 -14.46 -26.45 -19.62
C TYR A 179 -14.76 -27.10 -20.98
N ASP A 180 -15.94 -27.68 -21.19
CA ASP A 180 -16.39 -28.13 -22.51
C ASP A 180 -16.53 -26.96 -23.50
N ILE A 181 -16.92 -25.78 -23.02
CA ILE A 181 -16.97 -24.54 -23.81
C ILE A 181 -15.54 -24.01 -24.01
N ILE A 182 -14.76 -23.85 -22.92
CA ILE A 182 -13.40 -23.29 -22.98
C ILE A 182 -12.51 -24.11 -23.91
N ARG A 183 -12.56 -25.45 -23.87
CA ARG A 183 -11.75 -26.32 -24.75
C ARG A 183 -12.02 -26.11 -26.23
N LYS A 184 -13.22 -25.63 -26.61
CA LYS A 184 -13.62 -25.35 -28.00
C LYS A 184 -13.40 -23.88 -28.38
N HIS A 185 -13.17 -23.01 -27.41
CA HIS A 185 -13.00 -21.58 -27.64
C HIS A 185 -11.54 -21.26 -28.02
N PRO A 186 -11.28 -20.60 -29.16
CA PRO A 186 -9.93 -20.20 -29.56
C PRO A 186 -9.25 -19.28 -28.53
N GLY A 187 -7.92 -19.19 -28.58
CA GLY A 187 -7.18 -18.24 -27.75
C GLY A 187 -7.52 -16.80 -28.12
N VAL A 188 -7.45 -15.88 -27.15
CA VAL A 188 -7.74 -14.45 -27.38
C VAL A 188 -6.89 -13.86 -28.51
N SER A 189 -5.61 -14.26 -28.60
CA SER A 189 -4.71 -13.86 -29.69
C SER A 189 -5.19 -14.31 -31.07
N SER A 190 -5.77 -15.51 -31.18
CA SER A 190 -6.37 -16.00 -32.44
C SER A 190 -7.66 -15.26 -32.77
N VAL A 191 -8.54 -15.06 -31.78
CA VAL A 191 -9.79 -14.30 -31.97
C VAL A 191 -9.51 -12.90 -32.50
N TYR A 192 -8.58 -12.20 -31.88
CA TYR A 192 -8.24 -10.84 -32.26
C TYR A 192 -7.43 -10.79 -33.56
N GLY A 193 -6.49 -11.72 -33.77
CA GLY A 193 -5.73 -11.84 -35.02
C GLY A 193 -6.64 -12.07 -36.23
N ASP A 194 -7.61 -12.98 -36.13
CA ASP A 194 -8.59 -13.26 -37.18
C ASP A 194 -9.44 -12.03 -37.52
N ARG A 195 -9.78 -11.22 -36.50
CA ARG A 195 -10.50 -9.96 -36.70
C ARG A 195 -9.63 -8.96 -37.48
N LEU A 196 -8.38 -8.75 -37.06
CA LEU A 196 -7.46 -7.82 -37.74
C LEU A 196 -7.14 -8.24 -39.17
N ILE A 197 -7.07 -9.55 -39.46
CA ILE A 197 -6.93 -10.07 -40.83
C ILE A 197 -8.16 -9.75 -41.67
N LYS A 198 -9.37 -9.97 -41.13
CA LYS A 198 -10.62 -9.64 -41.83
C LYS A 198 -10.75 -8.13 -42.10
N GLU A 199 -10.24 -7.30 -41.20
CA GLU A 199 -10.20 -5.84 -41.35
C GLU A 199 -9.04 -5.36 -42.24
N GLY A 200 -8.13 -6.25 -42.64
CA GLY A 200 -6.99 -5.94 -43.51
C GLY A 200 -5.85 -5.17 -42.83
N VAL A 201 -5.80 -5.18 -41.50
CA VAL A 201 -4.76 -4.48 -40.71
C VAL A 201 -3.45 -5.28 -40.68
N ILE A 202 -3.55 -6.61 -40.62
CA ILE A 202 -2.42 -7.55 -40.66
C ILE A 202 -2.74 -8.71 -41.60
N ASP A 203 -1.76 -9.56 -41.90
CA ASP A 203 -1.95 -10.83 -42.62
C ASP A 203 -1.44 -12.03 -41.79
N GLN A 204 -1.72 -13.25 -42.27
CA GLN A 204 -1.26 -14.47 -41.57
C GLN A 204 0.28 -14.56 -41.46
N PRO A 205 1.07 -14.24 -42.51
CA PRO A 205 2.52 -14.19 -42.39
C PRO A 205 3.03 -13.27 -41.28
N TRP A 206 2.38 -12.11 -41.06
CA TRP A 206 2.72 -11.21 -39.97
C TRP A 206 2.55 -11.88 -38.60
N ILE A 207 1.43 -12.60 -38.38
CA ILE A 207 1.19 -13.33 -37.12
C ILE A 207 2.26 -14.40 -36.91
N ASP A 208 2.49 -15.24 -37.92
CA ASP A 208 3.42 -16.36 -37.84
C ASP A 208 4.84 -15.90 -37.51
N GLU A 209 5.29 -14.81 -38.14
CA GLU A 209 6.61 -14.23 -37.89
C GLU A 209 6.70 -13.64 -36.47
N ASN A 210 5.68 -12.93 -35.99
CA ASN A 210 5.70 -12.37 -34.63
C ASN A 210 5.72 -13.47 -33.55
N VAL A 211 4.95 -14.54 -33.73
CA VAL A 211 4.99 -15.70 -32.83
C VAL A 211 6.39 -16.32 -32.83
N LYS A 212 6.95 -16.57 -34.02
CA LYS A 212 8.29 -17.13 -34.15
C LYS A 212 9.36 -16.25 -33.49
N GLN A 213 9.33 -14.94 -33.73
CA GLN A 213 10.29 -14.01 -33.13
C GLN A 213 10.17 -13.98 -31.60
N PHE A 214 8.96 -14.02 -31.07
CA PHE A 214 8.75 -14.05 -29.62
C PHE A 214 9.22 -15.39 -29.01
N THR A 215 8.96 -16.52 -29.68
CA THR A 215 9.47 -17.83 -29.24
C THR A 215 10.99 -17.88 -29.25
N LEU A 216 11.64 -17.45 -30.33
CA LEU A 216 13.10 -17.38 -30.43
C LEU A 216 13.70 -16.50 -29.34
N ARG A 217 13.05 -15.38 -29.01
CA ARG A 217 13.45 -14.54 -27.89
C ARG A 217 13.40 -15.31 -26.57
N LEU A 218 12.29 -15.99 -26.27
CA LEU A 218 12.16 -16.76 -25.02
C LEU A 218 13.17 -17.92 -24.94
N GLU A 219 13.45 -18.60 -26.04
CA GLU A 219 14.48 -19.64 -26.12
C GLU A 219 15.87 -19.07 -25.83
N GLY A 220 16.21 -17.93 -26.44
CA GLY A 220 17.46 -17.23 -26.16
C GLY A 220 17.59 -16.78 -24.70
N GLU A 221 16.53 -16.25 -24.09
CA GLU A 221 16.52 -15.88 -22.67
C GLU A 221 16.64 -17.12 -21.75
N PHE A 222 16.03 -18.24 -22.13
CA PHE A 222 16.14 -19.50 -21.40
C PHE A 222 17.58 -20.05 -21.43
N GLU A 223 18.23 -20.03 -22.60
CA GLU A 223 19.65 -20.39 -22.74
C GLU A 223 20.55 -19.44 -21.96
N ALA A 224 20.33 -18.13 -22.06
CA ALA A 224 21.09 -17.12 -21.32
C ALA A 224 20.96 -17.32 -19.79
N GLY A 225 19.77 -17.73 -19.34
CA GLY A 225 19.45 -18.00 -17.94
C GLY A 225 20.37 -19.01 -17.25
N SER A 226 20.97 -19.98 -17.97
CA SER A 226 21.91 -20.93 -17.36
C SER A 226 23.23 -20.30 -16.93
N SER A 227 23.60 -19.18 -17.56
CA SER A 227 24.81 -18.41 -17.25
C SER A 227 24.52 -17.14 -16.43
N TYR A 228 23.24 -16.79 -16.27
CA TYR A 228 22.81 -15.61 -15.55
C TYR A 228 23.14 -15.76 -14.06
N LYS A 229 23.93 -14.82 -13.56
CA LYS A 229 24.14 -14.64 -12.12
C LYS A 229 23.24 -13.48 -11.69
N PRO A 230 22.32 -13.68 -10.74
CA PRO A 230 21.57 -12.57 -10.19
C PRO A 230 22.56 -11.51 -9.70
N ASN A 231 22.41 -10.27 -10.17
CA ASN A 231 23.06 -9.16 -9.49
C ASN A 231 22.63 -9.24 -8.01
N LYS A 232 23.56 -8.99 -7.08
CA LYS A 232 23.19 -8.81 -5.67
C LYS A 232 22.04 -7.81 -5.66
N ALA A 233 20.93 -8.14 -5.00
CA ALA A 233 19.80 -7.21 -4.88
C ALA A 233 20.37 -5.85 -4.45
N ASP A 234 19.91 -4.76 -5.08
CA ASP A 234 20.39 -3.43 -4.72
C ASP A 234 19.66 -2.96 -3.47
N TRP A 235 19.93 -3.67 -2.36
CA TRP A 235 19.32 -3.58 -1.03
C TRP A 235 19.24 -2.17 -0.47
N PHE A 236 20.25 -1.37 -0.83
CA PHE A 236 20.47 -0.03 -0.35
C PHE A 236 20.58 0.94 -1.53
N GLY A 237 19.96 0.58 -2.66
CA GLY A 237 19.82 1.47 -3.81
C GLY A 237 18.78 2.57 -3.54
N GLY A 238 18.87 3.66 -4.29
CA GLY A 238 17.92 4.76 -4.22
C GLY A 238 17.88 5.44 -2.83
N ARG A 239 16.72 5.44 -2.17
CA ARG A 239 16.55 6.13 -0.88
C ARG A 239 17.16 5.41 0.31
N TRP A 240 17.45 4.12 0.16
CA TRP A 240 18.08 3.30 1.19
C TRP A 240 19.62 3.41 1.16
N THR A 241 20.17 4.24 0.27
CA THR A 241 21.61 4.48 0.15
C THR A 241 22.18 5.05 1.44
N GLY A 242 23.24 4.41 1.93
CA GLY A 242 23.90 4.72 3.20
C GLY A 242 23.48 3.80 4.35
N LEU A 243 22.47 2.95 4.17
CA LEU A 243 22.14 1.87 5.09
C LEU A 243 22.89 0.59 4.72
N SER A 244 22.99 -0.33 5.68
CA SER A 244 23.64 -1.62 5.49
C SER A 244 22.91 -2.71 6.26
N ALA A 245 23.04 -3.95 5.79
CA ALA A 245 22.60 -5.11 6.56
C ALA A 245 23.37 -5.12 7.91
N PRO A 246 22.74 -5.55 9.01
CA PRO A 246 23.42 -5.67 10.29
C PRO A 246 24.67 -6.55 10.17
N THR A 247 25.84 -6.02 10.55
CA THR A 247 27.14 -6.72 10.39
C THR A 247 27.37 -7.79 11.45
N ASP A 248 26.79 -7.60 12.65
CA ASP A 248 26.84 -8.54 13.78
C ASP A 248 25.42 -8.73 14.34
N GLY A 249 25.18 -9.82 15.09
CA GLY A 249 23.89 -10.09 15.74
C GLY A 249 23.41 -8.96 16.69
N ALA A 250 22.34 -9.21 17.44
CA ALA A 250 21.58 -8.24 18.24
C ALA A 250 22.40 -7.29 19.18
N SER A 251 23.69 -7.56 19.44
CA SER A 251 24.59 -6.74 20.26
C SER A 251 24.97 -5.39 19.62
N ALA A 252 25.07 -5.27 18.30
CA ALA A 252 25.43 -4.00 17.64
C ALA A 252 24.34 -2.92 17.81
N ARG A 253 23.07 -3.31 17.98
CA ARG A 253 21.92 -2.40 18.14
C ARG A 253 21.94 -1.59 19.45
N ARG A 254 22.78 -1.93 20.43
CA ARG A 254 22.73 -1.35 21.79
C ARG A 254 23.71 -0.19 22.05
N ASN A 255 24.59 0.15 21.10
CA ASN A 255 25.70 1.08 21.33
C ASN A 255 25.61 2.39 20.53
N VAL A 256 24.40 2.88 20.23
CA VAL A 256 24.22 4.14 19.49
C VAL A 256 23.94 5.29 20.47
N GLU A 257 24.59 6.44 20.27
CA GLU A 257 24.30 7.65 21.05
C GLU A 257 22.93 8.21 20.64
N THR A 258 21.97 8.20 21.57
CA THR A 258 20.58 8.65 21.37
C THR A 258 20.18 9.77 22.31
N GLY A 259 21.14 10.34 23.04
CA GLY A 259 20.91 11.40 24.01
C GLY A 259 20.61 12.75 23.34
N LEU A 260 19.75 13.54 23.96
CA LEU A 260 19.47 14.91 23.51
C LEU A 260 20.46 15.89 24.15
N SER A 261 20.94 16.86 23.36
CA SER A 261 21.66 18.00 23.95
C SER A 261 20.74 18.80 24.88
N THR A 262 21.28 19.40 25.94
CA THR A 262 20.51 20.22 26.88
C THR A 262 19.74 21.33 26.17
N LYS A 263 20.36 21.98 25.18
CA LYS A 263 19.72 23.03 24.37
C LYS A 263 18.49 22.51 23.62
N LEU A 264 18.59 21.32 23.01
CA LEU A 264 17.48 20.71 22.30
C LEU A 264 16.37 20.29 23.27
N PHE A 265 16.74 19.65 24.38
CA PHE A 265 15.80 19.27 25.45
C PHE A 265 14.98 20.46 25.95
N ASP A 266 15.65 21.59 26.26
CA ASP A 266 14.96 22.81 26.71
C ASP A 266 14.05 23.40 25.63
N SER A 267 14.46 23.31 24.35
CA SER A 267 13.66 23.77 23.22
C SER A 267 12.39 22.95 23.06
N LEU A 268 12.50 21.62 23.08
CA LEU A 268 11.36 20.72 23.03
C LEU A 268 10.44 20.91 24.23
N GLY A 269 11.00 21.15 25.42
CA GLY A 269 10.21 21.48 26.61
C GLY A 269 9.30 22.70 26.42
N ARG A 270 9.81 23.76 25.77
CA ARG A 270 8.98 24.93 25.41
C ARG A 270 7.92 24.56 24.38
N THR A 271 8.28 23.89 23.29
CA THR A 271 7.34 23.46 22.24
C THR A 271 6.20 22.63 22.81
N LEU A 272 6.50 21.66 23.68
CA LEU A 272 5.52 20.73 24.23
C LEU A 272 4.64 21.30 25.35
N THR A 273 4.95 22.49 25.88
CA THR A 273 4.24 23.07 27.05
C THR A 273 3.69 24.48 26.83
N THR A 274 3.95 25.07 25.66
CA THR A 274 3.44 26.38 25.28
C THR A 274 2.16 26.21 24.48
N ILE A 275 1.06 26.73 25.02
CA ILE A 275 -0.23 26.80 24.33
C ILE A 275 -0.30 28.15 23.63
N PRO A 276 -0.42 28.22 22.30
CA PRO A 276 -0.57 29.49 21.59
C PRO A 276 -1.86 30.20 22.01
N ASP A 277 -1.85 31.54 22.00
CA ASP A 277 -3.04 32.35 22.32
C ASP A 277 -4.22 32.06 21.37
N SER A 278 -3.94 31.56 20.17
CA SER A 278 -4.93 31.16 19.17
C SER A 278 -5.63 29.84 19.48
N VAL A 279 -5.20 29.09 20.51
CA VAL A 279 -5.72 27.75 20.83
C VAL A 279 -6.31 27.72 22.24
N LYS A 280 -7.62 27.59 22.33
CA LYS A 280 -8.35 27.42 23.59
C LYS A 280 -8.56 25.95 23.90
N ILE A 281 -7.67 25.36 24.69
CA ILE A 281 -7.77 23.95 25.08
C ILE A 281 -8.76 23.69 26.25
N HIS A 282 -9.17 22.43 26.40
CA HIS A 282 -10.00 22.00 27.52
C HIS A 282 -9.32 22.23 28.89
N LYS A 283 -10.10 22.59 29.92
CA LYS A 283 -9.57 22.91 31.27
C LYS A 283 -8.77 21.77 31.90
N THR A 284 -9.18 20.51 31.67
CA THR A 284 -8.44 19.34 32.17
C THR A 284 -7.09 19.17 31.47
N LEU A 285 -7.00 19.51 30.18
CA LEU A 285 -5.74 19.42 29.42
C LEU A 285 -4.71 20.45 29.91
N ASN A 286 -5.15 21.63 30.39
CA ASN A 286 -4.25 22.58 31.05
C ASN A 286 -3.47 21.94 32.20
N ARG A 287 -4.14 21.14 33.04
CA ARG A 287 -3.49 20.45 34.17
C ARG A 287 -2.42 19.47 33.71
N VAL A 288 -2.65 18.76 32.61
CA VAL A 288 -1.69 17.83 32.01
C VAL A 288 -0.46 18.60 31.49
N ILE A 289 -0.68 19.73 30.82
CA ILE A 289 0.39 20.57 30.28
C ILE A 289 1.18 21.25 31.40
N ASP A 290 0.51 21.73 32.46
CA ASP A 290 1.16 22.32 33.64
C ASP A 290 2.03 21.28 34.37
N ALA A 291 1.56 20.05 34.52
CA ALA A 291 2.35 18.96 35.09
C ALA A 291 3.60 18.68 34.23
N LYS A 292 3.46 18.63 32.90
CA LYS A 292 4.60 18.51 31.97
C LYS A 292 5.57 19.69 32.12
N ARG A 293 5.07 20.92 32.28
CA ARG A 293 5.91 22.11 32.51
C ARG A 293 6.74 22.00 33.79
N GLU A 294 6.17 21.47 34.87
CA GLU A 294 6.92 21.26 36.12
C GLU A 294 7.96 20.12 36.01
N MET A 295 7.74 19.10 35.16
CA MET A 295 8.78 18.10 34.86
C MET A 295 10.01 18.76 34.22
N PHE A 296 9.81 19.60 33.19
CA PHE A 296 10.90 20.34 32.54
C PHE A 296 11.59 21.33 33.48
N LYS A 297 10.82 22.04 34.32
CA LYS A 297 11.38 23.01 35.27
C LYS A 297 12.18 22.35 36.40
N SER A 298 11.72 21.21 36.92
CA SER A 298 12.37 20.51 38.03
C SER A 298 13.46 19.53 37.58
N GLY A 299 13.43 19.12 36.31
CA GLY A 299 14.33 18.09 35.75
C GLY A 299 14.05 16.67 36.26
N LYS A 300 12.89 16.43 36.89
CA LYS A 300 12.56 15.16 37.57
C LYS A 300 11.13 14.72 37.27
N GLY A 301 10.87 13.43 37.45
CA GLY A 301 9.51 12.88 37.38
C GLY A 301 8.90 12.84 35.98
N PHE A 302 9.73 12.74 34.94
CA PHE A 302 9.27 12.58 33.56
C PHE A 302 8.43 11.31 33.40
N ASP A 303 7.23 11.47 32.86
CA ASP A 303 6.33 10.36 32.54
C ASP A 303 6.60 9.77 31.14
N TRP A 304 5.92 8.66 30.84
CA TRP A 304 6.09 7.93 29.59
C TRP A 304 5.76 8.79 28.36
N ALA A 305 4.64 9.52 28.39
CA ALA A 305 4.20 10.36 27.28
C ALA A 305 5.14 11.54 27.02
N THR A 306 5.78 12.09 28.05
CA THR A 306 6.79 13.14 27.88
C THR A 306 8.09 12.58 27.33
N GLY A 307 8.51 11.39 27.76
CA GLY A 307 9.65 10.69 27.16
C GLY A 307 9.42 10.37 25.68
N GLU A 308 8.23 9.88 25.32
CA GLU A 308 7.82 9.61 23.94
C GLU A 308 7.85 10.89 23.08
N ALA A 309 7.24 11.97 23.56
CA ALA A 309 7.23 13.25 22.85
C ALA A 309 8.63 13.85 22.66
N LEU A 310 9.53 13.65 23.64
CA LEU A 310 10.94 14.05 23.53
C LEU A 310 11.68 13.22 22.46
N ALA A 311 11.43 11.90 22.39
CA ALA A 311 12.02 11.05 21.37
C ALA A 311 11.56 11.46 19.96
N PHE A 312 10.26 11.70 19.78
CA PHE A 312 9.72 12.18 18.51
C PHE A 312 10.29 13.56 18.14
N GLY A 313 10.29 14.50 19.08
CA GLY A 313 10.85 15.84 18.87
C GLY A 313 12.34 15.85 18.54
N GLY A 314 13.12 14.94 19.14
CA GLY A 314 14.53 14.73 18.84
C GLY A 314 14.74 14.31 17.39
N LEU A 315 14.05 13.24 16.96
CA LEU A 315 14.09 12.76 15.58
C LEU A 315 13.69 13.85 14.57
N LEU A 316 12.60 14.56 14.85
CA LEU A 316 12.13 15.66 13.99
C LEU A 316 13.18 16.77 13.87
N SER A 317 13.87 17.11 14.97
CA SER A 317 14.91 18.14 14.99
C SER A 317 16.17 17.73 14.21
N GLU A 318 16.42 16.43 14.08
CA GLU A 318 17.49 15.85 13.26
C GLU A 318 17.10 15.66 11.78
N GLY A 319 15.84 15.97 11.43
CA GLY A 319 15.33 15.90 10.06
C GLY A 319 14.70 14.56 9.69
N TYR A 320 14.46 13.67 10.65
CA TYR A 320 13.68 12.45 10.45
C TYR A 320 12.18 12.74 10.51
N GLY A 321 11.40 11.98 9.74
CA GLY A 321 9.94 11.94 9.89
C GLY A 321 9.51 11.08 11.06
N VAL A 322 8.32 11.34 11.60
CA VAL A 322 7.65 10.47 12.56
C VAL A 322 6.18 10.37 12.14
N ARG A 323 5.72 9.14 11.91
CA ARG A 323 4.34 8.81 11.57
C ARG A 323 3.79 7.86 12.62
N LEU A 324 2.85 8.33 13.44
CA LEU A 324 2.12 7.54 14.42
C LEU A 324 0.68 7.34 13.95
N SER A 325 0.28 6.09 13.82
CA SER A 325 -1.00 5.71 13.23
C SER A 325 -1.70 4.67 14.11
N GLY A 326 -2.96 4.89 14.44
CA GLY A 326 -3.72 3.97 15.28
C GLY A 326 -5.02 4.59 15.77
N GLN A 327 -5.90 3.77 16.33
CA GLN A 327 -7.21 4.23 16.80
C GLN A 327 -7.02 5.16 18.00
N ASP A 328 -7.46 6.41 17.86
CA ASP A 328 -7.35 7.47 18.87
C ASP A 328 -5.90 7.83 19.28
N SER A 329 -4.89 7.50 18.46
CA SER A 329 -3.47 7.73 18.81
C SER A 329 -3.12 9.20 19.05
N GLY A 330 -3.87 10.16 18.48
CA GLY A 330 -3.66 11.59 18.71
C GLY A 330 -3.86 12.01 20.17
N ARG A 331 -4.92 11.51 20.80
CA ARG A 331 -5.16 11.69 22.24
C ARG A 331 -4.39 10.65 23.07
N GLY A 332 -4.30 9.45 22.53
CA GLY A 332 -3.96 8.22 23.24
C GLY A 332 -5.21 7.61 23.88
N THR A 333 -5.35 6.29 23.77
CA THR A 333 -6.46 5.51 24.36
C THR A 333 -6.64 5.82 25.84
N PHE A 334 -5.54 5.89 26.59
CA PHE A 334 -5.51 6.16 28.03
C PHE A 334 -5.51 7.65 28.37
N SER A 335 -5.78 8.53 27.40
CA SER A 335 -5.73 9.99 27.54
C SER A 335 -4.39 10.48 28.10
N GLN A 336 -3.30 9.85 27.67
CA GLN A 336 -1.96 10.09 28.17
C GLN A 336 -1.11 10.97 27.24
N ARG A 337 -1.34 10.87 25.92
CA ARG A 337 -0.42 11.43 24.92
C ARG A 337 -0.69 12.88 24.61
N HIS A 338 -1.94 13.19 24.23
CA HIS A 338 -2.35 14.52 23.81
C HIS A 338 -1.38 15.19 22.82
N ALA A 339 -0.96 14.45 21.80
CA ALA A 339 -0.15 14.99 20.70
C ALA A 339 -0.96 15.98 19.84
N VAL A 340 -2.29 15.85 19.86
CA VAL A 340 -3.22 16.76 19.21
C VAL A 340 -4.03 17.52 20.26
N TRP A 341 -4.03 18.84 20.19
CA TRP A 341 -4.84 19.74 21.00
C TRP A 341 -6.00 20.26 20.16
N VAL A 342 -7.23 20.03 20.63
CA VAL A 342 -8.45 20.44 19.92
C VAL A 342 -8.98 21.71 20.57
N ASP A 343 -9.11 22.77 19.77
CA ASP A 343 -9.70 24.02 20.20
C ASP A 343 -11.17 23.83 20.60
N GLN A 344 -11.56 24.37 21.75
CA GLN A 344 -12.90 24.19 22.31
C GLN A 344 -13.95 25.15 21.72
N THR A 345 -13.58 25.97 20.74
CA THR A 345 -14.48 26.94 20.09
C THR A 345 -14.86 26.54 18.67
N ASP A 346 -13.92 26.01 17.89
CA ASP A 346 -14.12 25.67 16.48
C ASP A 346 -13.56 24.30 16.07
N GLU A 347 -13.04 23.53 17.04
CA GLU A 347 -12.47 22.18 16.86
C GLU A 347 -11.25 22.10 15.95
N HIS A 348 -10.61 23.23 15.61
CA HIS A 348 -9.34 23.16 14.89
C HIS A 348 -8.29 22.45 15.73
N LYS A 349 -7.43 21.69 15.04
CA LYS A 349 -6.39 20.85 15.66
C LYS A 349 -5.06 21.58 15.63
N TYR A 350 -4.44 21.73 16.80
CA TYR A 350 -3.05 22.17 16.95
C TYR A 350 -2.18 20.99 17.37
N VAL A 351 -1.02 20.81 16.72
CA VAL A 351 -0.12 19.68 16.96
C VAL A 351 1.27 20.26 17.26
N PRO A 352 1.69 20.33 18.54
CA PRO A 352 2.90 21.07 18.91
C PRO A 352 4.17 20.61 18.19
N LEU A 353 4.31 19.31 17.92
CA LEU A 353 5.47 18.75 17.22
C LEU A 353 5.51 19.09 15.72
N GLN A 354 4.42 19.59 15.13
CA GLN A 354 4.43 20.09 13.75
C GLN A 354 5.12 21.45 13.61
N GLU A 355 5.38 22.17 14.71
CA GLU A 355 6.16 23.42 14.71
C GLU A 355 7.67 23.18 14.53
N ILE A 356 8.13 21.92 14.55
CA ILE A 356 9.53 21.58 14.31
C ILE A 356 9.75 21.47 12.80
N GLU A 357 10.35 22.51 12.21
CA GLU A 357 10.45 22.67 10.75
C GLU A 357 11.32 21.62 10.03
N HIS A 358 12.25 20.96 10.73
CA HIS A 358 13.24 20.09 10.10
C HIS A 358 12.70 18.72 9.67
N GLY A 359 11.64 18.23 10.32
CA GLY A 359 11.06 16.91 10.08
C GLY A 359 9.55 16.96 9.88
N ARG A 360 8.95 15.85 9.44
CA ARG A 360 7.49 15.75 9.27
C ARG A 360 6.88 14.92 10.39
N PHE A 361 5.99 15.52 11.17
CA PHE A 361 5.19 14.80 12.17
C PHE A 361 3.77 14.55 11.68
N GLU A 362 3.41 13.28 11.53
CA GLU A 362 2.04 12.83 11.31
C GLU A 362 1.58 12.01 12.51
N VAL A 363 0.50 12.45 13.16
CA VAL A 363 -0.24 11.65 14.12
C VAL A 363 -1.67 11.51 13.60
N LEU A 364 -2.10 10.26 13.43
CA LEU A 364 -3.31 9.92 12.70
C LEU A 364 -4.17 9.00 13.56
N ASP A 365 -5.38 9.48 13.85
CA ASP A 365 -6.46 8.63 14.35
C ASP A 365 -6.94 7.78 13.17
N SER A 366 -6.61 6.48 13.17
CA SER A 366 -6.93 5.55 12.09
C SER A 366 -8.44 5.27 12.00
N PRO A 367 -8.96 4.80 10.85
CA PRO A 367 -10.23 4.10 10.85
C PRO A 367 -10.17 2.85 11.75
N LEU A 368 -11.33 2.29 12.07
CA LEU A 368 -11.46 1.11 12.92
C LEU A 368 -11.11 -0.17 12.13
N SER A 369 -9.82 -0.32 11.82
CA SER A 369 -9.24 -1.42 11.05
C SER A 369 -7.85 -1.71 11.59
N GLU A 370 -7.57 -2.97 11.92
CA GLU A 370 -6.21 -3.42 12.27
C GLU A 370 -5.49 -3.99 11.05
N TYR A 371 -6.17 -4.83 10.26
CA TYR A 371 -5.54 -5.58 9.17
C TYR A 371 -5.07 -4.65 8.05
N GLY A 372 -5.98 -3.84 7.50
CA GLY A 372 -5.67 -2.86 6.48
C GLY A 372 -4.70 -1.79 6.98
N VAL A 373 -4.89 -1.24 8.18
CA VAL A 373 -4.03 -0.16 8.70
C VAL A 373 -2.61 -0.66 8.96
N LEU A 374 -2.42 -1.82 9.60
CA LEU A 374 -1.06 -2.36 9.82
C LEU A 374 -0.36 -2.68 8.49
N GLY A 375 -1.11 -3.17 7.50
CA GLY A 375 -0.61 -3.34 6.13
C GLY A 375 -0.17 -2.05 5.47
N PHE A 376 -0.95 -0.98 5.66
CA PHE A 376 -0.63 0.34 5.16
C PHE A 376 0.65 0.89 5.78
N GLU A 377 0.77 0.82 7.11
CA GLU A 377 1.95 1.31 7.82
C GLU A 377 3.20 0.49 7.47
N TYR A 378 3.08 -0.83 7.29
CA TYR A 378 4.17 -1.65 6.76
C TYR A 378 4.63 -1.18 5.37
N GLY A 379 3.68 -0.94 4.45
CA GLY A 379 3.98 -0.41 3.13
C GLY A 379 4.66 0.96 3.15
N TYR A 380 4.22 1.85 4.05
CA TYR A 380 4.85 3.15 4.25
C TYR A 380 6.29 3.01 4.73
N ALA A 381 6.54 2.15 5.72
CA ALA A 381 7.86 1.91 6.31
C ALA A 381 8.87 1.35 5.29
N LEU A 382 8.41 0.59 4.29
CA LEU A 382 9.27 0.08 3.21
C LEU A 382 9.77 1.18 2.26
N ALA A 383 9.05 2.29 2.13
CA ALA A 383 9.35 3.32 1.15
C ALA A 383 10.30 4.41 1.66
N ASP A 384 10.15 4.81 2.93
CA ASP A 384 10.87 5.92 3.51
C ASP A 384 11.77 5.50 4.69
N PRO A 385 13.07 5.25 4.46
CA PRO A 385 13.99 4.85 5.53
C PRO A 385 14.30 5.98 6.52
N LYS A 386 13.85 7.22 6.26
CA LYS A 386 14.07 8.39 7.13
C LYS A 386 12.84 8.76 7.95
N THR A 387 11.81 7.91 7.99
CA THR A 387 10.64 8.11 8.84
C THR A 387 10.52 6.98 9.85
N LEU A 388 10.39 7.34 11.13
CA LEU A 388 9.93 6.40 12.16
C LEU A 388 8.42 6.18 11.99
N VAL A 389 8.05 5.00 11.49
CA VAL A 389 6.65 4.60 11.32
C VAL A 389 6.23 3.74 12.51
N LEU A 390 5.17 4.15 13.20
CA LEU A 390 4.59 3.46 14.34
C LEU A 390 3.12 3.15 14.06
N TRP A 391 2.73 1.92 14.35
CA TRP A 391 1.33 1.52 14.47
C TRP A 391 1.00 1.22 15.93
N GLU A 392 -0.11 1.75 16.44
CA GLU A 392 -0.58 1.55 17.81
C GLU A 392 -1.96 0.90 17.82
N ALA A 393 -2.03 -0.32 18.35
CA ALA A 393 -3.30 -0.95 18.70
C ALA A 393 -3.93 -0.23 19.91
N GLN A 394 -5.25 -0.09 19.92
CA GLN A 394 -5.97 0.51 21.06
C GLN A 394 -5.71 -0.28 22.37
N PHE A 395 -5.74 -1.60 22.27
CA PHE A 395 -5.24 -2.55 23.25
C PHE A 395 -4.44 -3.62 22.52
N GLY A 396 -3.40 -4.16 23.17
CA GLY A 396 -2.52 -5.16 22.55
C GLY A 396 -3.27 -6.41 22.08
N ASP A 397 -4.40 -6.74 22.72
CA ASP A 397 -5.27 -7.88 22.41
C ASP A 397 -5.82 -7.85 20.97
N PHE A 398 -6.04 -6.66 20.39
CA PHE A 398 -6.66 -6.50 19.07
C PHE A 398 -5.68 -6.73 17.91
N VAL A 399 -4.38 -6.86 18.21
CA VAL A 399 -3.35 -7.08 17.19
C VAL A 399 -3.60 -8.36 16.35
N ASN A 400 -4.32 -9.33 16.92
CA ASN A 400 -4.69 -10.57 16.24
C ASN A 400 -5.57 -10.36 15.00
N GLY A 401 -6.28 -9.23 14.89
CA GLY A 401 -7.00 -8.85 13.67
C GLY A 401 -6.05 -8.68 12.46
N ALA A 402 -4.79 -8.33 12.71
CA ALA A 402 -3.76 -8.14 11.69
C ALA A 402 -2.73 -9.28 11.64
N GLN A 403 -3.07 -10.48 12.13
CA GLN A 403 -2.11 -11.59 12.26
C GLN A 403 -1.42 -11.95 10.93
N ILE A 404 -2.13 -11.88 9.81
CA ILE A 404 -1.53 -12.15 8.49
C ILE A 404 -0.41 -11.15 8.18
N MET A 405 -0.56 -9.87 8.54
CA MET A 405 0.50 -8.88 8.37
C MET A 405 1.72 -9.21 9.23
N ILE A 406 1.51 -9.64 10.47
CA ILE A 406 2.59 -10.02 11.39
C ILE A 406 3.35 -11.23 10.84
N ASP A 407 2.63 -12.31 10.54
CA ASP A 407 3.22 -13.59 10.13
C ASP A 407 3.89 -13.49 8.77
N GLN A 408 3.26 -12.79 7.83
CA GLN A 408 3.66 -12.83 6.43
C GLN A 408 4.47 -11.62 5.97
N PHE A 409 4.52 -10.53 6.72
CA PHE A 409 5.28 -9.35 6.31
C PHE A 409 6.27 -8.91 7.39
N ILE A 410 5.80 -8.62 8.61
CA ILE A 410 6.66 -8.04 9.66
C ILE A 410 7.74 -9.03 10.12
N THR A 411 7.37 -10.27 10.41
CA THR A 411 8.30 -11.27 10.96
C THR A 411 9.16 -11.95 9.90
N SER A 412 8.72 -11.95 8.63
CA SER A 412 9.32 -12.77 7.58
C SER A 412 9.67 -12.03 6.29
N GLY A 413 9.34 -10.74 6.17
CA GLY A 413 9.58 -9.94 4.96
C GLY A 413 11.05 -9.90 4.57
N GLU A 414 11.93 -9.49 5.49
CA GLU A 414 13.38 -9.41 5.27
C GLU A 414 13.97 -10.76 4.80
N SER A 415 13.53 -11.86 5.39
CA SER A 415 14.03 -13.20 5.05
C SER A 415 13.47 -13.73 3.73
N LYS A 416 12.23 -13.41 3.37
CA LYS A 416 11.56 -13.94 2.17
C LYS A 416 11.81 -13.11 0.92
N TRP A 417 11.84 -11.80 1.08
CA TRP A 417 11.78 -10.85 -0.02
C TRP A 417 12.85 -9.78 0.02
N LEU A 418 13.78 -9.91 0.97
CA LEU A 418 14.93 -9.04 1.06
C LEU A 418 14.49 -7.65 1.54
#